data_AF-A0A822BTM6-F1
#
_entry.id   AF-A0A822BTM6-F1
#
_cell.length_a   1.000
_cell.length_b   1.000
_cell.length_c   1.000
_cell.angle_alpha   90.00
_cell.angle_beta   90.00
_cell.angle_gamma   90.00
#
_symmetry.space_group_name_H-M   'P 1'
#
loop_
_entity.id
_entity.type
_entity.pdbx_description
1 polymer ?
#
loop_
_entity_poly.entity_id
_entity_poly.type
_entity_poly.pdbx_seq_one_letter_code
_entity_poly.pdbx_strand_id
1 'polypeptide(L)'
;MTYLHVDSDVYDSARDIFYLLGNRLVPGSIIVFDELTNYPTYDKHEMKVLFEYMSSHANFRLRVIGAATPMYLEPTQDIHYQSVAFIV
;
A
#
# COMPACT_ATOMS: atom_id res chain seq x y z
N MET A 1 -8.27 -6.12 13.14
CA MET A 1 -7.51 -4.85 13.06
C MET A 1 -8.44 -3.82 12.43
N THR A 2 -8.50 -2.58 12.90
CA THR A 2 -9.36 -1.54 12.28
C THR A 2 -8.57 -0.52 11.46
N TYR A 3 -7.28 -0.35 11.76
CA TYR A 3 -6.40 0.60 11.10
C TYR A 3 -4.97 0.03 11.00
N LEU A 4 -4.34 0.21 9.84
CA LEU A 4 -2.94 -0.16 9.57
C LEU A 4 -2.27 0.99 8.81
N HIS A 5 -1.18 1.52 9.37
CA HIS A 5 -0.32 2.49 8.69
C HIS A 5 0.98 1.80 8.29
N VAL A 6 1.36 1.90 7.03
CA VAL A 6 2.55 1.28 6.43
C VAL A 6 3.46 2.41 5.95
N ASP A 7 4.63 2.50 6.56
CA ASP A 7 5.65 3.53 6.34
C ASP A 7 7.00 2.80 6.43
N SER A 8 7.29 2.02 5.39
CA SER A 8 8.34 1.00 5.45
C SER A 8 9.38 1.11 4.35
N ASP A 9 9.10 1.93 3.33
CA ASP A 9 9.87 2.30 2.13
C ASP A 9 10.32 1.13 1.23
N VAL A 10 10.73 0.02 1.83
CA VAL A 10 11.36 -1.13 1.20
C VAL A 10 10.46 -2.35 1.20
N TYR A 11 10.68 -3.21 0.20
CA TYR A 11 9.87 -4.40 -0.04
C TYR A 11 9.86 -5.38 1.14
N ASP A 12 11.03 -5.69 1.72
CA ASP A 12 11.12 -6.70 2.78
C ASP A 12 10.32 -6.31 4.03
N SER A 13 10.39 -5.05 4.44
CA SER A 13 9.63 -4.52 5.58
C SER A 13 8.13 -4.55 5.32
N ALA A 14 7.68 -4.07 4.15
CA ALA A 14 6.28 -4.14 3.76
C ALA A 14 5.75 -5.59 3.69
N ARG A 15 6.56 -6.50 3.14
CA ARG A 15 6.23 -7.93 3.05
C ARG A 15 6.02 -8.52 4.43
N ASP A 16 6.91 -8.23 5.37
CA ASP A 16 6.82 -8.75 6.73
C ASP A 16 5.58 -8.20 7.46
N ILE A 17 5.22 -6.93 7.23
CA ILE A 17 3.96 -6.34 7.72
C ILE A 17 2.74 -7.15 7.22
N PHE A 18 2.64 -7.39 5.92
CA PHE A 18 1.52 -8.15 5.35
C PHE A 18 1.52 -9.62 5.75
N TYR A 19 2.70 -10.24 5.86
CA TYR A 19 2.84 -11.61 6.34
C TYR A 19 2.35 -11.77 7.78
N LEU A 20 2.70 -10.83 8.67
CA LEU A 20 2.36 -10.90 10.09
C LEU A 20 0.95 -10.38 10.41
N LEU A 21 0.51 -9.34 9.71
CA LEU A 21 -0.70 -8.58 10.06
C LEU A 21 -1.83 -8.72 9.03
N GLY A 22 -1.56 -9.16 7.80
CA GLY A 22 -2.54 -9.20 6.72
C GLY A 22 -3.80 -9.99 7.08
N ASN A 23 -3.64 -11.17 7.69
CA ASN A 23 -4.75 -12.02 8.14
C ASN A 23 -5.61 -11.41 9.26
N ARG A 24 -5.18 -10.28 9.85
CA ARG A 24 -5.93 -9.55 10.88
C ARG A 24 -6.78 -8.42 10.30
N LEU A 25 -6.66 -8.15 9.01
CA LEU A 25 -7.50 -7.19 8.29
C LEU A 25 -8.91 -7.79 8.12
N VAL A 26 -9.92 -6.98 8.43
CA VAL A 26 -11.34 -7.32 8.31
C VAL A 26 -12.04 -6.33 7.39
N PRO A 27 -13.21 -6.66 6.80
CA PRO A 27 -13.99 -5.69 6.04
C PRO A 27 -14.22 -4.40 6.83
N GLY A 28 -13.95 -3.25 6.21
CA GLY A 28 -13.97 -1.94 6.85
C GLY A 28 -12.66 -1.50 7.50
N SER A 29 -11.61 -2.33 7.47
CA SER A 29 -10.26 -1.90 7.90
C SER A 29 -9.74 -0.83 6.97
N ILE A 30 -9.07 0.17 7.54
CA ILE A 30 -8.39 1.21 6.77
C ILE A 30 -6.89 0.89 6.73
N ILE A 31 -6.33 0.93 5.53
CA ILE A 31 -4.88 0.80 5.31
C ILE A 31 -4.39 2.11 4.70
N VAL A 32 -3.36 2.70 5.27
CA VAL A 32 -2.69 3.88 4.73
C VAL A 32 -1.24 3.51 4.44
N PHE A 33 -0.77 3.82 3.24
CA PHE A 33 0.63 3.71 2.84
C PHE A 33 1.20 5.10 2.68
N ASP A 34 2.37 5.40 3.27
CA ASP A 34 3.00 6.71 3.13
C ASP A 34 3.83 6.86 1.84
N GLU A 35 4.39 5.75 1.33
CA GLU A 35 5.23 5.70 0.13
C GLU A 35 4.78 4.62 -0.87
N LEU A 36 3.51 4.68 -1.29
CA LEU A 36 2.98 3.69 -2.25
C LEU A 36 3.40 3.95 -3.70
N THR A 37 3.47 5.20 -4.15
CA THR A 37 3.75 5.55 -5.54
C THR A 37 4.55 6.85 -5.67
N ASN A 38 4.68 7.42 -6.88
CA ASN A 38 5.27 8.75 -7.14
C ASN A 38 6.78 8.91 -6.80
N TYR A 39 7.54 7.82 -6.82
CA TYR A 39 9.00 7.85 -6.87
C TYR A 39 9.49 6.80 -7.86
N PRO A 40 10.68 6.95 -8.47
CA PRO A 40 11.21 5.93 -9.36
C PRO A 40 11.29 4.59 -8.63
N THR A 41 10.85 3.51 -9.28
CA THR A 41 10.87 2.13 -8.75
C THR A 41 9.85 1.77 -7.67
N TYR A 42 8.86 2.62 -7.37
CA TYR A 42 7.78 2.33 -6.40
C TYR A 42 7.08 0.98 -6.65
N ASP A 43 6.99 0.58 -7.92
CA ASP A 43 6.40 -0.67 -8.38
C ASP A 43 7.13 -1.93 -7.87
N LYS A 44 8.35 -1.78 -7.32
CA LYS A 44 9.16 -2.86 -6.76
C LYS A 44 9.07 -2.99 -5.24
N HIS A 45 8.43 -2.03 -4.56
CA HIS A 45 8.39 -1.91 -3.11
C HIS A 45 7.00 -2.21 -2.55
N GLU A 46 6.40 -1.27 -1.80
CA GLU A 46 5.11 -1.47 -1.11
C GLU A 46 3.98 -1.84 -2.09
N MET A 47 3.96 -1.21 -3.27
CA MET A 47 3.00 -1.50 -4.34
C MET A 47 3.08 -2.96 -4.80
N LYS A 48 4.28 -3.52 -4.88
CA LYS A 48 4.50 -4.93 -5.24
C LYS A 48 3.92 -5.86 -4.19
N VAL A 49 4.23 -5.61 -2.92
CA VAL A 49 3.72 -6.41 -1.80
C VAL A 49 2.20 -6.37 -1.77
N LEU A 50 1.60 -5.19 -1.95
CA LEU A 50 0.16 -5.03 -2.01
C LEU A 50 -0.47 -5.88 -3.12
N PHE A 51 0.12 -5.84 -4.32
CA PHE A 51 -0.36 -6.61 -5.47
C PHE A 51 -0.20 -8.12 -5.26
N GLU A 52 0.94 -8.58 -4.72
CA GLU A 52 1.19 -9.98 -4.38
C GLU A 52 0.22 -10.48 -3.31
N TYR A 53 -0.06 -9.65 -2.29
CA TYR A 53 -1.02 -9.97 -1.24
C TYR A 53 -2.45 -10.09 -1.80
N MET A 54 -2.89 -9.14 -2.62
CA MET A 54 -4.19 -9.20 -3.30
C MET A 54 -4.30 -10.42 -4.21
N SER A 55 -3.23 -10.75 -4.95
CA SER A 55 -3.20 -11.88 -5.87
C SER A 55 -3.26 -13.24 -5.16
N SER A 56 -2.67 -13.33 -3.97
CA SER A 56 -2.71 -14.54 -3.13
C SER A 56 -4.01 -14.68 -2.32
N HIS A 57 -4.82 -13.62 -2.22
CA HIS A 57 -6.06 -13.60 -1.45
C HIS A 57 -7.24 -13.17 -2.33
N ALA A 58 -7.85 -14.11 -3.06
CA ALA A 58 -8.92 -13.82 -4.04
C ALA A 58 -10.14 -13.06 -3.49
N ASN A 59 -10.40 -13.14 -2.18
CA ASN A 59 -11.49 -12.42 -1.51
C ASN A 59 -11.08 -11.07 -0.94
N PHE A 60 -9.80 -10.72 -1.00
CA PHE A 60 -9.29 -9.45 -0.51
C PHE A 60 -9.48 -8.39 -1.59
N ARG A 61 -10.26 -7.36 -1.26
CA ARG A 61 -10.54 -6.24 -2.17
C ARG A 61 -10.14 -4.96 -1.48
N LEU A 62 -9.69 -4.01 -2.26
CA LEU A 62 -9.36 -2.67 -1.78
C LEU A 62 -10.14 -1.66 -2.60
N ARG A 63 -10.63 -0.63 -1.92
CA ARG A 63 -11.15 0.56 -2.57
C ARG A 63 -10.35 1.76 -2.08
N VAL A 64 -9.84 2.55 -3.02
CA VAL A 64 -9.18 3.82 -2.71
C VAL A 64 -10.23 4.75 -2.09
N ILE A 65 -9.90 5.32 -0.93
CA ILE A 65 -10.74 6.32 -0.26
C ILE A 65 -10.14 7.73 -0.31
N GLY A 66 -8.84 7.85 -0.58
CA GLY A 66 -8.19 9.14 -0.77
C GLY A 66 -6.70 9.01 -1.04
N ALA A 67 -6.12 10.05 -1.61
CA ALA A 67 -4.68 10.24 -1.77
C ALA A 67 -4.34 11.69 -1.41
N ALA A 68 -3.21 11.91 -0.74
CA ALA A 68 -2.76 13.24 -0.35
C ALA A 68 -2.32 14.09 -1.57
N THR A 69 -1.92 13.44 -2.66
CA THR A 69 -1.43 14.08 -3.89
C THR A 69 -1.94 13.38 -5.15
N PRO A 70 -1.88 14.05 -6.32
CA PRO A 70 -2.13 13.40 -7.59
C PRO A 70 -1.17 12.22 -7.80
N MET A 71 -1.71 11.11 -8.32
CA MET A 71 -0.91 9.94 -8.69
C MET A 71 -0.41 10.08 -10.13
N TYR A 72 0.87 9.81 -10.34
CA TYR A 72 1.52 9.80 -11.64
C TYR A 72 1.98 8.37 -11.95
N LEU A 73 1.61 7.86 -13.12
CA LEU A 73 1.90 6.49 -13.52
C LEU A 73 3.37 6.25 -13.85
N GLU A 74 4.09 7.31 -14.25
CA GLU A 74 5.49 7.25 -14.67
C GLU A 74 6.29 8.41 -14.05
N PRO A 75 6.51 8.41 -12.73
CA PRO A 75 7.32 9.42 -12.07
C PRO A 75 8.78 9.26 -12.52
N THR A 76 9.36 10.34 -13.08
CA THR A 76 10.78 10.39 -13.48
C THR A 76 11.70 10.87 -12.36
N GLN A 77 11.12 11.37 -11.27
CA GLN A 77 11.78 11.87 -10.08
C GLN A 77 10.84 11.70 -8.88
N ASP A 78 11.38 11.86 -7.67
CA ASP A 78 10.58 11.86 -6.44
C ASP A 78 9.66 13.09 -6.42
N ILE A 79 8.38 12.85 -6.21
CA ILE A 79 7.36 13.89 -6.07
C ILE A 79 6.68 13.73 -4.70
N HIS A 80 6.97 14.66 -3.78
CA HIS A 80 6.70 14.56 -2.34
C HIS A 80 5.22 14.51 -1.90
N TYR A 81 5.02 13.95 -0.69
CA TYR A 81 3.82 13.58 0.09
C TYR A 81 2.85 12.62 -0.60
N GLN A 82 2.89 11.36 -0.21
CA GLN A 82 2.30 10.27 -1.00
C GLN A 82 1.48 9.29 -0.20
N SER A 83 0.74 9.81 0.79
CA SER A 83 -0.13 8.96 1.56
C SER A 83 -1.37 8.54 0.75
N VAL A 84 -1.54 7.23 0.52
CA VAL A 84 -2.72 6.65 -0.14
C VAL A 84 -3.48 5.77 0.85
N ALA A 85 -4.77 6.03 0.98
CA ALA A 85 -5.66 5.32 1.88
C ALA A 85 -6.60 4.39 1.13
N PHE A 86 -6.74 3.17 1.65
CA PHE A 86 -7.65 2.15 1.18
C PHE A 86 -8.59 1.70 2.29
N ILE A 87 -9.76 1.23 1.88
CA ILE A 87 -10.65 0.43 2.71
C ILE A 87 -10.70 -1.01 2.18
N VAL A 88 -10.56 -1.96 3.09
CA VAL A 88 -10.72 -3.42 2.86
C VAL A 88 -12.19 -3.78 2.77
#